data_AF-A0AAU6IXG5-F1
#
_entry.id   AF-A0AAU6IXG5-F1
#
_cell.length_a   1.000
_cell.length_b   1.000
_cell.length_c   1.000
_cell.angle_alpha   90.00
_cell.angle_beta   90.00
_cell.angle_gamma   90.00
#
_symmetry.space_group_name_H-M   'P 1'
#
loop_
_entity.id
_entity.type
_entity.pdbx_description
1 polymer ?
#
loop_
_entity_poly.entity_id
_entity_poly.type
_entity_poly.pdbx_seq_one_letter_code
_entity_poly.pdbx_strand_id
1 'polypeptide(L)'
;MAAEPTVGAGSTLELALHGPDPGPELATLHEALTAAGAASVDQVRLTAPSSDQRVAELVQVCTLLVGGAVDVVSIVEAVRGWLAGRREAAARQPAPAGADDVVPSVVITIGDQRLEITYPSDRAQSDAIARFLDLHRRDGR
;
A
#
# COMPACT_ATOMS: atom_id res chain seq x y z
N MET A 1 -33.42 -14.78 -1.35
CA MET A 1 -33.02 -13.37 -1.52
C MET A 1 -31.68 -13.21 -0.84
N ALA A 2 -30.59 -13.18 -1.61
CA ALA A 2 -29.27 -12.94 -1.06
C ALA A 2 -29.21 -11.48 -0.60
N ALA A 3 -28.74 -11.25 0.63
CA ALA A 3 -28.46 -9.90 1.11
C ALA A 3 -27.40 -9.28 0.20
N GLU A 4 -27.77 -8.21 -0.49
CA GLU A 4 -26.81 -7.34 -1.13
C GLU A 4 -25.89 -6.81 -0.03
N PRO A 5 -24.56 -6.98 -0.13
CA PRO A 5 -23.67 -6.37 0.84
C PRO A 5 -23.84 -4.87 0.69
N THR A 6 -24.40 -4.23 1.71
CA THR A 6 -24.37 -2.77 1.84
C THR A 6 -22.91 -2.37 1.92
N VAL A 7 -22.30 -2.10 0.76
CA VAL A 7 -21.01 -1.43 0.68
C VAL A 7 -21.24 -0.07 1.33
N GLY A 8 -20.73 0.11 2.55
CA GLY A 8 -20.70 1.41 3.19
C GLY A 8 -20.08 2.41 2.20
N ALA A 9 -20.52 3.66 2.24
CA ALA A 9 -20.22 4.72 1.26
C ALA A 9 -18.71 5.11 1.10
N GLY A 10 -17.78 4.22 1.45
CA GLY A 10 -16.34 4.37 1.24
C GLY A 10 -15.85 3.63 0.00
N SER A 11 -14.70 4.08 -0.50
CA SER A 11 -14.06 3.49 -1.68
C SER A 11 -13.36 2.17 -1.34
N THR A 12 -13.26 1.29 -2.33
CA THR A 12 -12.36 0.13 -2.26
C THR A 12 -11.00 0.52 -2.83
N LEU A 13 -9.93 0.23 -2.10
CA LEU A 13 -8.55 0.44 -2.55
C LEU A 13 -7.81 -0.89 -2.62
N GLU A 14 -6.89 -1.00 -3.57
CA GLU A 14 -5.94 -2.10 -3.65
C GLU A 14 -4.54 -1.57 -3.30
N LEU A 15 -3.87 -2.19 -2.34
CA LEU A 15 -2.51 -1.85 -1.94
C LEU A 15 -1.59 -3.03 -2.30
N ALA A 16 -0.76 -2.86 -3.32
CA ALA A 16 0.27 -3.82 -3.67
C ALA A 16 1.60 -3.43 -2.98
N LEU A 17 2.06 -4.29 -2.09
CA LEU A 17 3.32 -4.16 -1.36
C LEU A 17 4.43 -4.84 -2.17
N HIS A 18 5.41 -4.05 -2.59
CA HIS A 18 6.58 -4.50 -3.33
C HIS A 18 7.83 -4.47 -2.44
N GLY A 19 8.73 -5.42 -2.67
CA GLY A 19 10.00 -5.55 -1.96
C GLY A 19 9.98 -6.73 -0.97
N PRO A 20 10.79 -6.66 0.11
CA PRO A 20 10.94 -7.77 1.04
C PRO A 20 9.63 -8.09 1.78
N ASP A 21 9.43 -9.38 2.09
CA ASP A 21 8.21 -9.89 2.69
C ASP A 21 7.81 -9.05 3.92
N PRO A 22 6.58 -8.50 3.96
CA PRO A 22 6.11 -7.67 5.06
C PRO A 22 5.68 -8.47 6.30
N GLY A 23 5.80 -9.80 6.32
CA GLY A 23 5.19 -10.73 7.29
C GLY A 23 4.89 -10.18 8.70
N PRO A 24 5.91 -9.85 9.51
CA PRO A 24 5.68 -9.39 10.89
C PRO A 24 5.11 -7.96 10.99
N GLU A 25 5.32 -7.12 9.97
CA GLU A 25 4.93 -5.71 9.91
C GLU A 25 3.55 -5.51 9.25
N LEU A 26 2.95 -6.57 8.72
CA LEU A 26 1.63 -6.56 8.09
C LEU A 26 0.51 -6.24 9.09
N ALA A 27 0.66 -6.73 10.33
CA ALA A 27 -0.30 -6.45 11.40
C ALA A 27 -0.34 -4.95 11.75
N THR A 28 0.82 -4.27 11.79
CA THR A 28 0.87 -2.84 12.08
C THR A 28 0.32 -2.00 10.93
N LEU A 29 0.48 -2.44 9.67
CA LEU A 29 -0.18 -1.83 8.53
C LEU A 29 -1.71 -2.00 8.61
N HIS A 30 -2.18 -3.20 8.93
CA HIS A 30 -3.62 -3.49 9.09
C HIS A 30 -4.26 -2.60 10.17
N GLU A 31 -3.62 -2.49 11.34
CA GLU A 31 -4.06 -1.59 12.42
C GLU A 31 -4.06 -0.12 11.98
N ALA A 32 -3.01 0.34 11.30
CA ALA A 32 -2.92 1.71 10.81
C ALA A 32 -4.00 2.04 9.77
N LEU A 33 -4.29 1.13 8.85
CA LEU A 33 -5.34 1.28 7.83
C LEU A 33 -6.74 1.30 8.48
N THR A 34 -6.98 0.43 9.45
CA THR A 34 -8.24 0.40 10.22
C THR A 34 -8.42 1.71 11.00
N ALA A 35 -7.38 2.19 11.67
CA ALA A 35 -7.39 3.47 12.39
C ALA A 35 -7.59 4.68 11.47
N ALA A 36 -7.11 4.59 10.22
CA ALA A 36 -7.32 5.58 9.17
C ALA A 36 -8.73 5.53 8.54
N GLY A 37 -9.60 4.63 8.98
CA GLY A 37 -10.99 4.55 8.55
C GLY A 37 -11.29 3.50 7.48
N ALA A 38 -10.44 2.50 7.31
CA ALA A 38 -10.81 1.29 6.58
C ALA A 38 -11.84 0.48 7.36
N ALA A 39 -12.93 0.06 6.68
CA ALA A 39 -13.94 -0.81 7.28
C ALA A 39 -13.51 -2.29 7.27
N SER A 40 -12.75 -2.70 6.24
CA SER A 40 -12.09 -4.00 6.17
C SER A 40 -10.73 -3.88 5.51
N VAL A 41 -9.81 -4.77 5.86
CA VAL A 41 -8.49 -4.88 5.24
C VAL A 41 -8.20 -6.36 5.06
N ASP A 42 -8.37 -6.83 3.83
CA ASP A 42 -8.27 -8.24 3.48
C ASP A 42 -6.97 -8.52 2.73
N GLN A 43 -6.18 -9.48 3.20
CA GLN A 43 -4.97 -9.88 2.50
C GLN A 43 -5.33 -10.79 1.32
N VAL A 44 -5.02 -10.33 0.11
CA VAL A 44 -5.13 -11.10 -1.12
C VAL A 44 -3.74 -11.49 -1.58
N ARG A 45 -3.42 -12.78 -1.47
CA ARG A 45 -2.16 -13.30 -2.02
C ARG A 45 -2.33 -13.49 -3.53
N LEU A 46 -1.91 -12.51 -4.32
CA LEU A 46 -1.72 -12.70 -5.76
C LEU A 46 -0.38 -13.43 -5.96
N THR A 47 -0.44 -14.75 -6.09
CA THR A 47 0.67 -15.50 -6.71
C THR A 47 0.85 -15.01 -8.14
N ALA A 48 2.09 -14.63 -8.47
CA ALA A 48 2.54 -13.93 -9.69
C ALA A 48 1.80 -14.29 -11.00
N PRO A 49 1.68 -13.33 -11.95
CA PRO A 49 1.06 -13.63 -13.24
C PRO A 49 1.79 -14.77 -13.95
N SER A 50 1.01 -15.74 -14.43
CA SER A 50 1.48 -16.73 -15.39
C SER A 50 1.67 -16.03 -16.73
N SER A 51 2.85 -15.49 -17.00
CA SER A 51 3.19 -15.00 -18.34
C SER A 51 4.66 -15.17 -18.62
N ASP A 52 4.93 -15.58 -19.85
CA ASP A 52 6.19 -15.91 -20.51
C ASP A 52 7.31 -14.84 -20.46
N GLN A 53 7.22 -13.85 -19.58
CA GLN A 53 8.31 -12.94 -19.24
C GLN A 53 9.11 -13.51 -18.06
N ARG A 54 10.06 -14.39 -18.39
CA ARG A 54 11.22 -14.60 -17.52
C ARG A 54 12.05 -13.32 -17.51
N VAL A 55 11.82 -12.46 -16.52
CA VAL A 55 12.84 -11.52 -16.05
C VAL A 55 12.98 -11.78 -14.56
N ALA A 56 14.24 -11.95 -14.15
CA ALA A 56 14.67 -12.45 -12.86
C ALA A 56 13.97 -11.74 -11.68
N GLU A 57 13.80 -12.49 -10.59
CA GLU A 57 13.21 -12.08 -9.32
C GLU A 57 11.68 -12.17 -9.26
N LEU A 58 11.20 -13.30 -8.75
CA LEU A 58 9.87 -13.45 -8.19
C LEU A 58 9.73 -12.49 -6.99
N VAL A 59 9.49 -11.22 -7.24
CA VAL A 59 9.12 -10.26 -6.19
C VAL A 59 7.77 -10.72 -5.66
N GLN A 60 7.76 -11.23 -4.43
CA GLN A 60 6.53 -11.63 -3.76
C GLN A 60 5.68 -10.37 -3.54
N VAL A 61 4.66 -10.17 -4.38
CA VAL A 61 3.74 -9.06 -4.23
C VAL A 61 2.66 -9.46 -3.22
N CYS A 62 2.68 -8.83 -2.04
CA CYS A 62 1.59 -8.96 -1.09
C CYS A 62 0.53 -7.90 -1.43
N THR A 63 -0.71 -8.30 -1.69
CA THR A 63 -1.79 -7.34 -1.99
C THR A 63 -2.77 -7.27 -0.82
N LEU A 64 -3.21 -6.06 -0.47
CA LEU A 64 -4.27 -5.81 0.50
C LEU A 64 -5.46 -5.16 -0.21
N LEU A 65 -6.66 -5.68 0.00
CA LEU A 65 -7.91 -5.03 -0.35
C LEU A 65 -8.41 -4.25 0.85
N VAL A 66 -8.53 -2.94 0.71
CA VAL A 66 -9.03 -2.04 1.75
C VAL A 66 -10.45 -1.65 1.38
N GLY A 67 -11.42 -2.18 2.11
CA GLY A 67 -12.84 -1.94 1.89
C GLY A 67 -13.38 -0.78 2.71
N GLY A 68 -14.30 -0.01 2.12
CA GLY A 68 -15.06 1.02 2.83
C GLY A 68 -14.22 2.17 3.37
N ALA A 69 -13.13 2.52 2.68
CA ALA A 69 -12.30 3.66 3.07
C ALA A 69 -13.04 4.98 2.86
N VAL A 70 -13.31 5.67 3.95
CA VAL A 70 -14.01 6.96 3.95
C VAL A 70 -13.06 8.16 3.78
N ASP A 71 -11.77 7.98 4.03
CA ASP A 71 -10.74 9.01 3.88
C ASP A 71 -9.46 8.46 3.24
N VAL A 72 -9.38 8.62 1.92
CA VAL A 72 -8.21 8.19 1.12
C VAL A 72 -6.93 8.90 1.56
N VAL A 73 -7.01 10.15 2.02
CA VAL A 73 -5.84 10.90 2.49
C VAL A 73 -5.26 10.23 3.72
N SER A 74 -6.11 9.88 4.68
CA SER A 74 -5.68 9.18 5.90
C SER A 74 -5.08 7.81 5.59
N ILE A 75 -5.63 7.07 4.61
CA ILE A 75 -5.06 5.79 4.15
C ILE A 75 -3.65 5.99 3.56
N VAL A 76 -3.47 6.98 2.68
CA VAL A 76 -2.16 7.29 2.08
C VAL A 76 -1.14 7.70 3.15
N GLU A 77 -1.51 8.53 4.11
CA GLU A 77 -0.62 8.94 5.20
C GLU A 77 -0.27 7.75 6.12
N ALA A 78 -1.21 6.86 6.41
CA ALA A 78 -0.94 5.62 7.15
C ALA A 78 0.10 4.74 6.45
N VAL A 79 -0.03 4.57 5.12
CA VAL A 79 0.94 3.82 4.30
C VAL A 79 2.32 4.49 4.33
N ARG A 80 2.38 5.82 4.22
CA ARG A 80 3.64 6.57 4.29
C ARG A 80 4.32 6.43 5.65
N GLY A 81 3.56 6.54 6.74
CA GLY A 81 4.05 6.36 8.10
C GLY A 81 4.57 4.95 8.33
N TRP A 82 3.86 3.94 7.82
CA TRP A 82 4.30 2.55 7.89
C TRP A 82 5.62 2.32 7.11
N LEU A 83 5.73 2.80 5.86
CA LEU A 83 6.97 2.70 5.07
C LEU A 83 8.17 3.37 5.76
N ALA A 84 7.95 4.53 6.39
CA ALA A 84 8.98 5.21 7.18
C ALA A 84 9.42 4.35 8.37
N GLY A 85 8.45 3.79 9.10
CA GLY A 85 8.72 2.87 10.23
C GLY A 85 9.50 1.63 9.81
N ARG A 86 9.17 1.00 8.67
CA ARG A 86 9.91 -0.15 8.14
C ARG A 86 11.37 0.20 7.85
N ARG A 87 11.61 1.36 7.22
CA ARG A 87 12.97 1.82 6.91
C ARG A 87 13.75 2.09 8.19
N GLU A 88 13.15 2.74 9.18
CA GLU A 88 13.81 2.96 10.47
C GLU A 88 14.14 1.65 11.19
N ALA A 89 13.25 0.66 11.14
CA ALA A 89 13.49 -0.67 11.70
C ALA A 89 14.64 -1.39 10.96
N ALA A 90 14.65 -1.34 9.62
CA ALA A 90 15.71 -1.91 8.80
C ALA A 90 17.06 -1.23 9.04
N ALA A 91 17.09 0.10 9.19
CA ALA A 91 18.31 0.86 9.48
C ALA A 91 18.92 0.54 10.87
N ARG A 92 18.12 0.01 11.80
CA ARG A 92 18.59 -0.46 13.12
C ARG A 92 19.14 -1.88 13.09
N GLN A 93 18.92 -2.63 12.01
CA GLN A 93 19.42 -3.99 11.85
C GLN A 93 20.74 -3.97 11.07
N PRO A 94 21.72 -4.81 11.43
CA PRO A 94 22.92 -4.95 10.63
C PRO A 94 22.55 -5.48 9.24
N ALA A 95 22.94 -4.76 8.19
CA ALA A 95 22.67 -5.16 6.82
C ALA A 95 23.22 -6.58 6.55
N PRO A 96 22.39 -7.53 6.09
CA PRO A 96 22.90 -8.82 5.66
C PRO A 96 23.93 -8.62 4.54
N ALA A 97 25.04 -9.33 4.59
CA ALA A 97 26.03 -9.28 3.52
C ALA A 97 25.38 -9.73 2.19
N GLY A 98 25.35 -8.83 1.19
CA GLY A 98 24.75 -9.08 -0.11
C GLY A 98 23.23 -8.85 -0.18
N ALA A 99 22.63 -8.15 0.78
CA ALA A 99 21.29 -7.61 0.60
C ALA A 99 21.33 -6.53 -0.49
N ASP A 100 20.76 -6.82 -1.66
CA ASP A 100 20.37 -5.78 -2.61
C ASP A 100 19.49 -4.77 -1.88
N ASP A 101 19.76 -3.48 -2.08
CA ASP A 101 18.99 -2.35 -1.55
C ASP A 101 17.62 -2.29 -2.25
N VAL A 102 16.79 -3.31 -2.08
CA VAL A 102 15.43 -3.34 -2.60
C VAL A 102 14.61 -2.35 -1.78
N VAL A 103 14.36 -1.18 -2.37
CA VAL A 103 13.55 -0.14 -1.76
C VAL A 103 12.10 -0.62 -1.72
N PRO A 104 11.48 -0.79 -0.53
CA PRO A 104 10.09 -1.17 -0.45
C PRO A 104 9.21 -0.06 -1.04
N SER A 105 8.23 -0.46 -1.84
CA SER A 105 7.23 0.45 -2.40
C SER A 105 5.82 -0.09 -2.20
N VAL A 106 4.86 0.82 -2.13
CA VAL A 106 3.43 0.50 -2.06
C VAL A 106 2.74 1.18 -3.23
N VAL A 107 2.06 0.39 -4.05
CA VAL A 107 1.19 0.89 -5.11
C VAL A 107 -0.25 0.86 -4.60
N ILE A 108 -0.88 2.02 -4.55
CA ILE A 108 -2.28 2.21 -4.18
C ILE A 108 -3.08 2.39 -5.47
N THR A 109 -4.12 1.58 -5.65
CA THR A 109 -5.05 1.66 -6.80
C THR A 109 -6.46 1.95 -6.31
N ILE A 110 -7.13 2.93 -6.93
CA ILE A 110 -8.50 3.34 -6.64
C ILE A 110 -9.22 3.58 -7.97
N GLY A 111 -10.12 2.67 -8.37
CA GLY A 111 -10.69 2.69 -9.71
C GLY A 111 -9.58 2.68 -10.78
N ASP A 112 -9.57 3.68 -11.66
CA ASP A 112 -8.55 3.84 -12.71
C ASP A 112 -7.30 4.62 -12.26
N GLN A 113 -7.26 5.09 -11.00
CA GLN A 113 -6.15 5.88 -10.49
C GLN A 113 -5.13 5.00 -9.77
N ARG A 114 -3.85 5.28 -10.00
CA ARG A 114 -2.72 4.57 -9.40
C ARG A 114 -1.71 5.56 -8.81
N LEU A 115 -1.32 5.32 -7.57
CA LEU A 115 -0.27 6.06 -6.87
C LEU A 115 0.79 5.10 -6.36
N GLU A 116 2.05 5.32 -6.74
CA GLU A 116 3.18 4.58 -6.18
C GLU A 116 3.88 5.42 -5.11
N ILE A 117 4.10 4.80 -3.95
CA ILE A 117 4.74 5.41 -2.78
C ILE A 117 6.00 4.61 -2.46
N THR A 118 7.15 5.27 -2.49
CA THR A 118 8.43 4.75 -2.05
C THR A 118 8.94 5.61 -0.90
N TYR A 119 9.81 5.06 -0.06
CA TYR A 119 10.38 5.82 1.05
C TYR A 119 11.91 5.66 1.15
N PRO A 120 12.67 6.78 1.21
CA PRO A 120 12.22 8.16 1.14
C PRO A 120 11.69 8.51 -0.25
N SER A 121 10.62 9.30 -0.29
CA SER A 121 10.09 9.79 -1.56
C SER A 121 11.04 10.83 -2.14
N ASP A 122 11.31 10.73 -3.45
CA ASP A 122 11.99 11.82 -4.16
C ASP A 122 11.04 13.02 -4.35
N ARG A 123 11.56 14.09 -4.95
CA ARG A 123 10.79 15.31 -5.23
C ARG A 123 9.61 15.06 -6.17
N ALA A 124 9.81 14.29 -7.25
CA ALA A 124 8.77 14.01 -8.23
C ALA A 124 7.65 13.16 -7.61
N GLN A 125 8.00 12.19 -6.77
CA GLN A 125 7.04 11.38 -6.04
C GLN A 125 6.30 12.20 -4.97
N SER A 126 6.98 13.10 -4.27
CA SER A 126 6.33 14.01 -3.32
C SER A 126 5.31 14.92 -4.01
N ASP A 127 5.63 15.45 -5.19
CA ASP A 127 4.71 16.25 -5.99
C ASP A 127 3.53 15.41 -6.52
N ALA A 128 3.78 14.15 -6.92
CA ALA A 128 2.73 13.22 -7.36
C ALA A 128 1.76 12.86 -6.22
N ILE A 129 2.30 12.57 -5.02
CA ILE A 129 1.50 12.32 -3.81
C ILE A 129 0.67 13.56 -3.49
N ALA A 130 1.28 14.75 -3.46
CA ALA A 130 0.56 15.99 -3.15
C ALA A 130 -0.61 16.26 -4.12
N ARG A 131 -0.41 16.03 -5.42
CA ARG A 131 -1.47 16.15 -6.44
C ARG A 131 -2.57 15.12 -6.25
N PHE A 132 -2.21 13.88 -5.97
CA PHE A 132 -3.18 12.81 -5.70
C PHE A 132 -4.04 13.13 -4.48
N LEU A 133 -3.43 13.60 -3.39
CA LEU A 133 -4.13 14.00 -2.17
C LEU A 133 -5.04 15.22 -2.41
N ASP A 134 -4.60 16.20 -3.21
CA ASP A 134 -5.43 17.37 -3.53
C ASP A 134 -6.67 17.01 -4.35
N LEU A 135 -6.57 16.05 -5.29
CA LEU A 135 -7.73 15.54 -6.03
C LEU A 135 -8.75 14.91 -5.08
N HIS A 136 -8.33 14.00 -4.21
CA HIS A 136 -9.25 13.28 -3.32
C HIS A 136 -9.81 14.12 -2.17
N ARG A 137 -9.12 15.19 -1.76
CA ARG A 137 -9.70 16.19 -0.86
C ARG A 137 -10.86 16.96 -1.48
N ARG A 138 -10.89 17.09 -2.81
CA ARG A 138 -11.94 17.79 -3.54
C ARG A 138 -13.13 16.89 -3.83
N ASP A 139 -12.90 15.59 -4.08
CA ASP A 139 -13.96 14.60 -4.32
C ASP A 139 -14.77 14.26 -3.05
N GLY A 140 -14.18 14.41 -1.86
CA GLY A 140 -14.83 14.17 -0.57
C GLY A 140 -15.64 15.34 0.01
N ARG A 141 -15.84 16.43 -0.75
CA ARG A 141 -16.57 17.64 -0.32
C ARG A 141 -17.84 17.82 -1.14
#